data_AF-A0A430F552-F1
#
_entry.id   AF-A0A430F552-F1
#
_cell.length_a   1.000
_cell.length_b   1.000
_cell.length_c   1.000
_cell.angle_alpha   90.00
_cell.angle_beta   90.00
_cell.angle_gamma   90.00
#
_symmetry.space_group_name_H-M   'P 1'
#
loop_
_entity.id
_entity.type
_entity.pdbx_description
1 polymer ?
#
loop_
_entity_poly.entity_id
_entity_poly.type
_entity_poly.pdbx_seq_one_letter_code
_entity_poly.pdbx_strand_id
1 'polypeptide(L)'
;MRAVDCLGLPASISSYMDFGGVSAIVSRRWDRDVVEEPAGSNRPLKVHRIHQEDLCQAMGVMSADKYQSDGGPGAVSIVKFMRDNGFAESSVDLFYSALMVNYLLCGTDAHAKNYAVLERGDRRPMLAPLYDIASMYPYDGYIHGARKLKMAMKIGDEYHWCFAELRAWRKFARLCGDSGDEGRIVDGLRDYAQRLPQAFAEVASEEVLKALLFYGSDDPVAIERIQVIRAIQAGLEAKCEEVRSWFDVE
;
A
#
# COMPACT_ATOMS: atom_id res chain seq x y z
N MET A 1 4.13 -5.62 -1.30
CA MET A 1 3.39 -6.46 -0.31
C MET A 1 4.30 -7.03 0.77
N ARG A 2 5.21 -7.97 0.48
CA ARG A 2 6.10 -8.58 1.51
C ARG A 2 6.86 -7.56 2.38
N ALA A 3 7.44 -6.52 1.78
CA ALA A 3 8.11 -5.45 2.54
C ALA A 3 7.17 -4.66 3.48
N VAL A 4 5.88 -4.54 3.12
CA VAL A 4 4.85 -3.88 3.94
C VAL A 4 4.49 -4.75 5.15
N ASP A 5 4.44 -6.06 4.96
CA ASP A 5 4.27 -7.04 6.05
C ASP A 5 5.48 -7.01 7.01
N CYS A 6 6.71 -6.93 6.49
CA CYS A 6 7.94 -6.77 7.30
C CYS A 6 7.98 -5.45 8.11
N LEU A 7 7.24 -4.41 7.68
CA LEU A 7 7.06 -3.20 8.49
C LEU A 7 6.14 -3.42 9.71
N GLY A 8 5.41 -4.54 9.76
CA GLY A 8 4.41 -4.83 10.78
C GLY A 8 3.02 -4.26 10.44
N LEU A 9 2.80 -3.83 9.19
CA LEU A 9 1.51 -3.34 8.74
C LEU A 9 0.63 -4.52 8.29
N PRO A 10 -0.67 -4.57 8.66
CA PRO A 10 -1.60 -5.54 8.11
C PRO A 10 -1.62 -5.47 6.59
N ALA A 11 -1.15 -6.52 5.93
CA ALA A 11 -1.03 -6.60 4.47
C ALA A 11 -1.59 -7.93 3.95
N SER A 12 -2.12 -7.94 2.73
CA SER A 12 -2.51 -9.19 2.07
C SER A 12 -1.27 -10.04 1.82
N ILE A 13 -1.34 -11.29 2.24
CA ILE A 13 -0.30 -12.29 1.99
C ILE A 13 -0.37 -12.67 0.51
N SER A 14 0.71 -12.41 -0.22
CA SER A 14 0.83 -12.72 -1.64
C SER A 14 2.14 -13.42 -1.95
N SER A 15 2.11 -14.41 -2.85
CA SER A 15 3.30 -15.09 -3.37
C SER A 15 3.32 -15.02 -4.90
N TYR A 16 4.53 -15.03 -5.46
CA TYR A 16 4.73 -15.28 -6.89
C TYR A 16 4.73 -16.80 -7.16
N MET A 17 4.04 -17.26 -8.20
CA MET A 17 3.98 -18.66 -8.60
C MET A 17 4.05 -18.81 -10.12
N ASP A 18 4.57 -19.95 -10.58
CA ASP A 18 4.53 -20.38 -11.98
C ASP A 18 3.55 -21.55 -12.15
N PHE A 19 2.68 -21.46 -13.16
CA PHE A 19 1.73 -22.50 -13.53
C PHE A 19 1.98 -22.96 -14.96
N GLY A 20 2.98 -23.83 -15.15
CA GLY A 20 3.29 -24.37 -16.47
C GLY A 20 3.76 -23.30 -17.45
N GLY A 21 4.62 -22.39 -16.98
CA GLY A 21 5.12 -21.25 -17.76
C GLY A 21 4.24 -20.00 -17.69
N VAL A 22 3.13 -20.03 -16.95
CA VAL A 22 2.29 -18.86 -16.68
C VAL A 22 2.62 -18.28 -15.31
N SER A 23 3.30 -17.15 -15.33
CA SER A 23 3.61 -16.33 -14.16
C SER A 23 2.36 -15.73 -13.53
N ALA A 24 2.17 -15.89 -12.22
CA ALA A 24 1.02 -15.34 -11.51
C ALA A 24 1.39 -14.85 -10.09
N ILE A 25 0.65 -13.84 -9.62
CA ILE A 25 0.63 -13.46 -8.21
C ILE A 25 -0.58 -14.12 -7.56
N VAL A 26 -0.33 -14.93 -6.54
CA VAL A 26 -1.38 -15.60 -5.76
C VAL A 26 -1.56 -14.85 -4.45
N SER A 27 -2.74 -14.24 -4.28
CA SER A 27 -3.08 -13.46 -3.08
C SER A 27 -4.07 -14.23 -2.21
N ARG A 28 -3.75 -14.37 -0.92
CA ARG A 28 -4.70 -14.91 0.07
C ARG A 28 -5.79 -13.88 0.32
N ARG A 29 -7.03 -14.29 0.09
CA ARG A 29 -8.22 -13.47 0.36
C ARG A 29 -8.43 -13.30 1.87
N TRP A 30 -8.44 -12.05 2.33
CA TRP A 30 -8.69 -11.71 3.74
C TRP A 30 -10.17 -11.79 4.13
N ASP A 31 -11.08 -11.78 3.15
CA ASP A 31 -12.52 -11.90 3.32
C ASP A 31 -13.01 -13.37 3.30
N ARG A 32 -12.07 -14.31 3.50
CA ARG A 32 -12.31 -15.75 3.59
C ARG A 32 -11.65 -16.30 4.86
N ASP A 33 -12.47 -16.82 5.76
CA ASP A 33 -12.01 -17.56 6.92
C ASP A 33 -12.18 -19.06 6.65
N VAL A 34 -11.05 -19.75 6.51
CA VAL A 34 -11.01 -21.17 6.13
C VAL A 34 -10.87 -21.99 7.41
N VAL A 35 -11.83 -22.85 7.68
CA VAL A 35 -11.76 -23.77 8.82
C VAL A 35 -10.80 -24.89 8.45
N GLU A 36 -9.65 -24.94 9.11
CA GLU A 36 -8.69 -26.03 8.93
C GLU A 36 -9.29 -27.32 9.47
N GLU A 37 -9.34 -28.33 8.60
CA GLU A 37 -9.73 -29.70 8.97
C GLU A 37 -8.46 -30.52 9.23
N PRO A 38 -8.51 -31.52 10.13
CA PRO A 38 -7.37 -32.39 10.38
C PRO A 38 -6.85 -33.05 9.09
N ALA A 39 -5.54 -33.19 8.98
CA ALA A 39 -4.91 -33.88 7.85
C ALA A 39 -5.51 -35.29 7.68
N GLY A 40 -5.99 -35.60 6.47
CA GLY A 40 -6.69 -36.85 6.16
C GLY A 40 -8.22 -36.80 6.30
N SER A 41 -8.79 -35.66 6.70
CA SER A 41 -10.24 -35.43 6.62
C SER A 41 -10.67 -35.37 5.15
N ASN A 42 -11.59 -36.24 4.75
CA ASN A 42 -12.22 -36.22 3.42
C ASN A 42 -13.42 -35.25 3.35
N ARG A 43 -13.54 -34.33 4.32
CA ARG A 43 -14.62 -33.35 4.37
C ARG A 43 -14.31 -32.20 3.41
N PRO A 44 -15.34 -31.62 2.76
CA PRO A 44 -15.14 -30.42 1.95
C PRO A 44 -14.63 -29.26 2.81
N LEU A 45 -13.72 -28.45 2.25
CA LEU A 45 -13.24 -27.24 2.90
C LEU A 45 -14.43 -26.34 3.28
N LYS A 46 -14.53 -26.01 4.56
CA LYS A 46 -15.52 -25.06 5.05
C LYS A 46 -14.93 -23.65 5.04
N VAL A 47 -15.59 -22.76 4.32
CA VAL A 47 -15.13 -21.37 4.15
C VAL A 47 -16.24 -20.41 4.59
N HIS A 48 -15.97 -19.64 5.63
CA HIS A 48 -16.81 -18.53 6.08
C HIS A 48 -16.45 -17.28 5.29
N ARG A 49 -17.46 -16.61 4.72
CA ARG A 49 -17.28 -15.34 4.00
C ARG A 49 -17.48 -14.19 4.97
N ILE A 50 -16.58 -13.21 4.90
CA ILE A 50 -16.72 -11.94 5.62
C ILE A 50 -17.20 -10.92 4.59
N HIS A 51 -18.20 -10.11 4.95
CA HIS A 51 -18.67 -9.05 4.05
C HIS A 51 -17.59 -7.98 3.94
N GLN A 52 -17.38 -7.51 2.71
CA GLN A 52 -16.43 -6.45 2.43
C GLN A 52 -16.94 -5.55 1.31
N GLU A 53 -16.52 -4.29 1.37
CA GLU A 53 -16.82 -3.26 0.37
C GLU A 53 -15.56 -2.46 0.10
N ASP A 54 -15.28 -2.10 -1.15
CA ASP A 54 -14.25 -1.09 -1.41
C ASP A 54 -14.75 0.32 -1.01
N LEU A 55 -13.87 1.30 -0.84
CA LEU A 55 -14.31 2.64 -0.40
C LEU A 55 -15.15 3.38 -1.45
N CYS A 56 -15.14 2.99 -2.74
CA CYS A 56 -16.12 3.54 -3.68
C CYS A 56 -17.51 3.03 -3.31
N GLN A 57 -17.67 1.72 -3.12
CA GLN A 57 -18.93 1.10 -2.70
C GLN A 57 -19.42 1.69 -1.37
N ALA A 58 -18.58 1.69 -0.34
CA ALA A 58 -18.94 2.15 0.99
C ALA A 58 -19.35 3.63 1.03
N MET A 59 -18.81 4.45 0.12
CA MET A 59 -19.13 5.88 0.00
C MET A 59 -20.16 6.19 -1.10
N GLY A 60 -20.74 5.17 -1.75
CA GLY A 60 -21.75 5.33 -2.79
C GLY A 60 -21.25 5.94 -4.11
N VAL A 61 -19.98 5.73 -4.44
CA VAL A 61 -19.31 6.24 -5.65
C VAL A 61 -19.18 5.14 -6.72
N MET A 62 -19.41 5.51 -7.97
CA MET A 62 -19.29 4.59 -9.10
C MET A 62 -17.83 4.24 -9.39
N SER A 63 -17.60 3.00 -9.84
CA SER A 63 -16.24 2.51 -10.12
C SER A 63 -15.49 3.32 -11.21
N ALA A 64 -16.21 4.00 -12.10
CA ALA A 64 -15.61 4.86 -13.12
C ALA A 64 -14.94 6.10 -12.49
N ASP A 65 -15.44 6.55 -11.34
CA ASP A 65 -15.00 7.75 -10.66
C ASP A 65 -14.05 7.39 -9.51
N LYS A 66 -13.31 6.28 -9.60
CA LYS A 66 -12.46 5.78 -8.50
C LYS A 66 -11.33 6.72 -8.10
N TYR A 67 -10.87 7.57 -9.02
CA TYR A 67 -9.83 8.57 -8.79
C TYR A 67 -10.42 9.87 -8.26
N GLN A 68 -9.72 10.54 -7.36
CA GLN A 68 -10.18 11.83 -6.85
C GLN A 68 -10.29 12.89 -7.97
N SER A 69 -9.44 12.83 -8.99
CA SER A 69 -9.51 13.72 -10.15
C SER A 69 -10.81 13.59 -10.93
N ASP A 70 -11.46 12.44 -10.85
CA ASP A 70 -12.62 12.07 -11.65
C ASP A 70 -13.92 12.18 -10.82
N GLY A 71 -13.84 12.74 -9.62
CA GLY A 71 -14.98 12.91 -8.70
C GLY A 71 -15.02 11.89 -7.55
N GLY A 72 -14.02 11.01 -7.48
CA GLY A 72 -13.91 10.00 -6.43
C GLY A 72 -13.52 10.52 -5.04
N PRO A 73 -13.59 9.65 -4.03
CA PRO A 73 -13.16 9.99 -2.68
C PRO A 73 -11.67 10.38 -2.62
N GLY A 74 -11.38 11.49 -1.97
CA GLY A 74 -10.02 11.87 -1.59
C GLY A 74 -9.66 11.42 -0.17
N ALA A 75 -8.39 11.51 0.18
CA ALA A 75 -7.88 11.07 1.48
C ALA A 75 -8.61 11.72 2.68
N VAL A 76 -8.83 13.04 2.64
CA VAL A 76 -9.54 13.76 3.72
C VAL A 76 -11.00 13.29 3.87
N SER A 77 -11.72 13.11 2.75
CA SER A 77 -13.10 12.64 2.79
C SER A 77 -13.20 11.20 3.28
N ILE A 78 -12.21 10.36 2.97
CA ILE A 78 -12.13 8.99 3.48
C ILE A 78 -11.93 8.96 4.99
N VAL A 79 -10.97 9.75 5.51
CA VAL A 79 -10.72 9.82 6.97
C VAL A 79 -11.99 10.28 7.71
N LYS A 80 -12.63 11.33 7.19
CA LYS A 80 -13.90 11.82 7.76
C LYS A 80 -14.99 10.76 7.70
N PHE A 81 -15.15 10.08 6.55
CA PHE A 81 -16.10 8.97 6.40
C PHE A 81 -15.86 7.86 7.42
N MET A 82 -14.61 7.44 7.63
CA MET A 82 -14.26 6.40 8.60
C MET A 82 -14.64 6.80 10.03
N ARG A 83 -14.35 8.05 10.42
CA ARG A 83 -14.71 8.57 11.76
C ARG A 83 -16.23 8.69 11.93
N ASP A 84 -16.91 9.26 10.94
CA ASP A 84 -18.36 9.46 10.95
C ASP A 84 -19.13 8.12 11.00
N ASN A 85 -18.53 7.04 10.49
CA ASN A 85 -19.11 5.69 10.49
C ASN A 85 -18.53 4.77 11.58
N GLY A 86 -17.85 5.32 12.58
CA GLY A 86 -17.49 4.60 13.81
C GLY A 86 -16.38 3.55 13.68
N PHE A 87 -15.53 3.68 12.66
CA PHE A 87 -14.32 2.87 12.53
C PHE A 87 -13.40 3.09 13.74
N ALA A 88 -12.60 2.09 14.08
CA ALA A 88 -11.56 2.27 15.08
C ALA A 88 -10.47 3.21 14.55
N GLU A 89 -9.88 4.05 15.41
CA GLU A 89 -8.77 4.93 15.02
C GLU A 89 -7.57 4.14 14.45
N SER A 90 -7.38 2.88 14.86
CA SER A 90 -6.36 2.00 14.26
C SER A 90 -6.58 1.74 12.76
N SER A 91 -7.82 1.81 12.27
CA SER A 91 -8.11 1.75 10.84
C SER A 91 -7.77 3.06 10.13
N VAL A 92 -7.98 4.20 10.79
CA VAL A 92 -7.55 5.52 10.29
C VAL A 92 -6.02 5.57 10.23
N ASP A 93 -5.34 5.09 11.27
CA ASP A 93 -3.88 4.96 11.31
C ASP A 93 -3.37 4.07 10.18
N LEU A 94 -4.01 2.91 9.96
CA LEU A 94 -3.65 2.03 8.84
C LEU A 94 -3.83 2.71 7.48
N PHE A 95 -4.89 3.52 7.31
CA PHE A 95 -5.09 4.31 6.09
C PHE A 95 -3.99 5.36 5.92
N TYR A 96 -3.60 6.07 6.97
CA TYR A 96 -2.45 6.98 6.94
C TYR A 96 -1.17 6.24 6.54
N SER A 97 -0.88 5.10 7.17
CA SER A 97 0.27 4.27 6.82
C SER A 97 0.24 3.85 5.34
N ALA A 98 -0.93 3.52 4.81
CA ALA A 98 -1.06 3.16 3.41
C ALA A 98 -0.76 4.32 2.46
N LEU A 99 -1.20 5.53 2.78
CA LEU A 99 -0.86 6.74 2.00
C LEU A 99 0.65 7.01 2.03
N MET A 100 1.27 6.92 3.21
CA MET A 100 2.72 7.13 3.37
C MET A 100 3.54 6.08 2.62
N VAL A 101 3.17 4.80 2.73
CA VAL A 101 3.85 3.70 2.04
C VAL A 101 3.74 3.85 0.53
N ASN A 102 2.55 4.16 0.00
CA ASN A 102 2.39 4.43 -1.43
C ASN A 102 3.22 5.65 -1.85
N TYR A 103 3.24 6.72 -1.07
CA TYR A 103 4.07 7.89 -1.35
C TYR A 103 5.57 7.55 -1.44
N LEU A 104 6.11 6.80 -0.47
CA LEU A 104 7.52 6.39 -0.45
C LEU A 104 7.88 5.44 -1.60
N LEU A 105 6.94 4.56 -1.98
CA LEU A 105 7.10 3.61 -3.10
C LEU A 105 6.82 4.21 -4.47
N CYS A 106 6.45 5.49 -4.57
CA CYS A 106 5.95 6.09 -5.81
C CYS A 106 4.75 5.27 -6.38
N GLY A 107 3.85 4.84 -5.50
CA GLY A 107 2.60 4.17 -5.80
C GLY A 107 1.53 5.19 -6.20
N THR A 108 1.44 5.47 -7.50
CA THR A 108 0.56 6.53 -8.03
C THR A 108 -0.89 6.09 -8.18
N ASP A 109 -1.18 4.79 -8.15
CA ASP A 109 -2.52 4.21 -8.41
C ASP A 109 -3.31 3.86 -7.15
N ALA A 110 -2.98 4.47 -6.01
CA ALA A 110 -3.64 4.24 -4.72
C ALA A 110 -5.02 4.93 -4.62
N HIS A 111 -5.97 4.52 -5.46
CA HIS A 111 -7.32 5.09 -5.56
C HIS A 111 -8.31 4.44 -4.58
N ALA A 112 -9.52 4.97 -4.47
CA ALA A 112 -10.49 4.55 -3.44
C ALA A 112 -10.85 3.05 -3.49
N LYS A 113 -10.78 2.40 -4.66
CA LYS A 113 -11.01 0.95 -4.77
C LYS A 113 -9.89 0.06 -4.21
N ASN A 114 -8.73 0.62 -3.88
CA ASN A 114 -7.58 -0.12 -3.32
C ASN A 114 -7.57 -0.10 -1.78
N TYR A 115 -8.71 0.29 -1.21
CA TYR A 115 -8.97 0.30 0.21
C TYR A 115 -10.34 -0.34 0.40
N ALA A 116 -10.44 -1.31 1.30
CA ALA A 116 -11.69 -2.00 1.58
C ALA A 116 -12.04 -1.93 3.06
N VAL A 117 -13.33 -1.98 3.32
CA VAL A 117 -13.96 -2.08 4.63
C VAL A 117 -14.30 -3.54 4.87
N LEU A 118 -14.04 -4.03 6.08
CA LEU A 118 -14.50 -5.32 6.56
C LEU A 118 -15.61 -5.13 7.58
N GLU A 119 -16.75 -5.75 7.30
CA GLU A 119 -17.91 -5.76 8.18
C GLU A 119 -18.07 -7.13 8.82
N ARG A 120 -17.68 -7.22 10.10
CA ARG A 120 -17.75 -8.44 10.88
C ARG A 120 -18.97 -8.41 11.81
N GLY A 121 -20.17 -8.48 11.22
CA GLY A 121 -21.42 -8.57 11.98
C GLY A 121 -21.63 -7.40 12.94
N ASP A 122 -21.77 -7.70 14.23
CA ASP A 122 -22.01 -6.74 15.33
C ASP A 122 -20.77 -5.93 15.76
N ARG A 123 -19.66 -6.07 15.05
CA ARG A 123 -18.40 -5.34 15.33
C ARG A 123 -18.32 -4.05 14.55
N ARG A 124 -17.51 -3.12 15.08
CA ARG A 124 -17.14 -1.89 14.36
C ARG A 124 -16.52 -2.24 12.99
N PRO A 125 -16.84 -1.49 11.93
CA PRO A 125 -16.14 -1.61 10.66
C PRO A 125 -14.63 -1.40 10.83
N MET A 126 -13.84 -2.13 10.06
CA MET A 126 -12.38 -2.01 10.05
C MET A 126 -11.87 -1.87 8.64
N LEU A 127 -10.74 -1.19 8.46
CA LEU A 127 -10.03 -1.25 7.19
C LEU A 127 -9.47 -2.67 6.99
N ALA A 128 -9.60 -3.20 5.77
CA ALA A 128 -9.00 -4.45 5.35
C ALA A 128 -7.46 -4.35 5.38
N PRO A 129 -6.73 -5.49 5.48
CA PRO A 129 -5.30 -5.51 5.25
C PRO A 129 -4.96 -4.81 3.92
N LEU A 130 -3.86 -4.06 3.87
CA LEU A 130 -3.43 -3.35 2.67
C LEU A 130 -3.23 -4.33 1.51
N TYR A 131 -3.63 -3.92 0.31
CA TYR A 131 -3.50 -4.70 -0.90
C TYR A 131 -3.24 -3.78 -2.10
N ASP A 132 -2.84 -4.38 -3.22
CA ASP A 132 -2.62 -3.67 -4.49
C ASP A 132 -1.68 -2.44 -4.37
N ILE A 133 -0.59 -2.62 -3.61
CA ILE A 133 0.51 -1.66 -3.53
C ILE A 133 1.54 -2.02 -4.58
N ALA A 134 1.71 -1.13 -5.56
CA ALA A 134 2.69 -1.23 -6.63
C ALA A 134 3.58 0.02 -6.67
N SER A 135 4.79 -0.12 -7.21
CA SER A 135 5.76 0.96 -7.33
C SER A 135 5.95 1.35 -8.79
N MET A 136 6.01 2.65 -9.06
CA MET A 136 6.36 3.16 -10.38
C MET A 136 7.87 3.19 -10.65
N TYR A 137 8.72 2.92 -9.65
CA TYR A 137 10.19 3.03 -9.77
C TYR A 137 10.83 2.24 -10.93
N PRO A 138 10.35 1.03 -11.30
CA PRO A 138 10.90 0.29 -12.44
C PRO A 138 10.63 0.93 -13.81
N TYR A 139 9.73 1.91 -13.89
CA TYR A 139 9.25 2.44 -15.15
C TYR A 139 9.88 3.81 -15.44
N ASP A 140 11.20 3.82 -15.65
CA ASP A 140 12.05 5.00 -15.81
C ASP A 140 11.48 6.06 -16.76
N GLY A 141 10.86 5.67 -17.87
CA GLY A 141 10.25 6.59 -18.84
C GLY A 141 9.16 7.50 -18.24
N TYR A 142 8.53 7.09 -17.14
CA TYR A 142 7.53 7.88 -16.42
C TYR A 142 8.16 8.73 -15.30
N ILE A 143 9.27 8.29 -14.72
CA ILE A 143 9.96 8.97 -13.60
C ILE A 143 10.86 10.11 -14.06
N HIS A 144 11.40 10.07 -15.27
CA HIS A 144 12.03 11.26 -15.87
C HIS A 144 11.01 12.41 -16.02
N GLY A 145 9.72 12.07 -16.05
CA GLY A 145 8.61 12.98 -15.89
C GLY A 145 8.11 13.12 -14.46
N ALA A 146 8.91 12.90 -13.40
CA ALA A 146 8.46 12.89 -12.00
C ALA A 146 7.62 14.11 -11.60
N ARG A 147 7.93 15.28 -12.17
CA ARG A 147 7.12 16.51 -12.02
C ARG A 147 5.70 16.44 -12.57
N LYS A 148 5.41 15.46 -13.42
CA LYS A 148 4.11 15.17 -14.02
C LYS A 148 3.42 13.96 -13.38
N LEU A 149 4.14 13.15 -12.58
CA LEU A 149 3.55 12.01 -11.87
C LEU A 149 2.55 12.51 -10.82
N LYS A 150 1.31 12.06 -10.94
CA LYS A 150 0.23 12.41 -10.02
C LYS A 150 -0.18 11.20 -9.20
N MET A 151 -0.40 11.43 -7.91
CA MET A 151 -1.03 10.47 -7.00
C MET A 151 -2.54 10.42 -7.27
N ALA A 152 -3.15 9.26 -7.05
CA ALA A 152 -4.60 9.07 -7.19
C ALA A 152 -5.43 9.94 -6.21
N MET A 153 -4.87 10.25 -5.05
CA MET A 153 -5.45 11.15 -4.04
C MET A 153 -4.45 12.25 -3.69
N LYS A 154 -4.96 13.47 -3.43
CA LYS A 154 -4.15 14.58 -2.95
C LYS A 154 -3.64 14.31 -1.53
N ILE A 155 -2.44 14.78 -1.26
CA ILE A 155 -1.96 15.04 0.10
C ILE A 155 -2.07 16.56 0.33
N GLY A 156 -3.01 16.96 1.18
CA GLY A 156 -3.39 18.36 1.34
C GLY A 156 -4.00 18.87 0.04
N ASP A 157 -3.29 19.76 -0.65
CA ASP A 157 -3.71 20.28 -1.96
C ASP A 157 -2.90 19.71 -3.13
N GLU A 158 -1.88 18.89 -2.88
CA GLU A 158 -0.91 18.49 -3.90
C GLU A 158 -1.23 17.12 -4.49
N TYR A 159 -1.24 17.04 -5.82
CA TYR A 159 -1.35 15.80 -6.58
C TYR A 159 0.01 15.27 -7.03
N HIS A 160 0.94 16.16 -7.37
CA HIS A 160 2.21 15.76 -7.94
C HIS A 160 3.10 15.14 -6.87
N TRP A 161 3.50 13.90 -7.11
CA TRP A 161 4.23 13.10 -6.15
C TRP A 161 5.50 13.81 -5.65
N CYS A 162 6.28 14.45 -6.52
CA CYS A 162 7.51 15.13 -6.09
C CYS A 162 7.30 16.44 -5.30
N PHE A 163 6.07 16.97 -5.23
CA PHE A 163 5.79 18.25 -4.55
C PHE A 163 5.01 18.08 -3.23
N ALA A 164 4.60 16.85 -2.91
CA ALA A 164 3.90 16.54 -1.65
C ALA A 164 4.87 16.46 -0.45
N GLU A 165 5.57 17.56 -0.22
CA GLU A 165 6.53 17.77 0.87
C GLU A 165 5.87 17.81 2.26
N LEU A 166 6.65 17.88 3.34
CA LEU A 166 6.16 17.91 4.73
C LEU A 166 5.01 18.90 4.97
N ARG A 167 5.04 20.09 4.35
CA ARG A 167 3.96 21.09 4.43
C ARG A 167 2.61 20.58 3.90
N ALA A 168 2.61 19.75 2.87
CA ALA A 168 1.41 19.15 2.29
C ALA A 168 0.83 18.12 3.26
N TRP A 169 1.67 17.31 3.90
CA TRP A 169 1.27 16.33 4.93
C TRP A 169 0.73 17.00 6.20
N ARG A 170 1.37 18.07 6.69
CA ARG A 170 0.83 18.89 7.79
C ARG A 170 -0.50 19.54 7.43
N LYS A 171 -0.66 19.97 6.17
CA LYS A 171 -1.95 20.48 5.68
C LYS A 171 -3.00 19.36 5.65
N PHE A 172 -2.66 18.18 5.14
CA PHE A 172 -3.54 17.01 5.15
C PHE A 172 -4.03 16.70 6.57
N ALA A 173 -3.13 16.61 7.54
CA ALA A 173 -3.45 16.39 8.95
C ALA A 173 -4.47 17.42 9.49
N ARG A 174 -4.22 18.71 9.27
CA ARG A 174 -5.14 19.79 9.68
C ARG A 174 -6.52 19.69 9.04
N LEU A 175 -6.61 19.19 7.80
CA LEU A 175 -7.88 18.99 7.10
C LEU A 175 -8.66 17.76 7.62
N CYS A 176 -7.98 16.77 8.18
CA CYS A 176 -8.61 15.60 8.82
C CYS A 176 -9.31 15.93 10.14
N GLY A 177 -8.88 17.01 10.80
CA GLY A 177 -9.64 17.68 11.85
C GLY A 177 -9.35 17.25 13.31
N ASP A 178 -8.46 16.29 13.56
CA ASP A 178 -8.03 15.93 14.92
C ASP A 178 -6.64 16.51 15.25
N SER A 179 -6.48 17.06 16.47
CA SER A 179 -5.22 17.57 16.99
C SER A 179 -4.06 16.54 17.00
N GLY A 180 -4.37 15.25 17.11
CA GLY A 180 -3.38 14.17 17.10
C GLY A 180 -2.95 13.71 15.70
N ASP A 181 -3.65 14.12 14.64
CA ASP A 181 -3.38 13.65 13.27
C ASP A 181 -1.98 14.07 12.79
N GLU A 182 -1.55 15.30 13.11
CA GLU A 182 -0.24 15.79 12.64
C GLU A 182 0.90 14.98 13.23
N GLY A 183 0.87 14.70 14.54
CA GLY A 183 1.87 13.86 15.19
C GLY A 183 1.93 12.46 14.58
N ARG A 184 0.79 11.78 14.47
CA ARG A 184 0.71 10.43 13.87
C ARG A 184 1.25 10.38 12.44
N ILE A 185 0.93 11.38 11.62
CA ILE A 185 1.38 11.45 10.23
C ILE A 185 2.87 11.76 10.13
N VAL A 186 3.37 12.73 10.90
CA VAL A 186 4.78 13.13 10.90
C VAL A 186 5.67 12.02 11.46
N ASP A 187 5.27 11.41 12.56
CA ASP A 187 6.00 10.29 13.18
C ASP A 187 5.98 9.07 12.25
N GLY A 188 4.85 8.76 11.63
CA GLY A 188 4.75 7.69 10.63
C GLY A 188 5.64 7.90 9.41
N LEU A 189 5.69 9.12 8.86
CA LEU A 189 6.58 9.45 7.74
C LEU A 189 8.04 9.26 8.12
N ARG A 190 8.42 9.72 9.32
CA ARG A 190 9.78 9.56 9.86
C ARG A 190 10.14 8.09 10.06
N ASP A 191 9.26 7.31 10.70
CA ASP A 191 9.48 5.87 10.96
C ASP A 191 9.56 5.06 9.67
N TYR A 192 8.60 5.23 8.75
CA TYR A 192 8.58 4.47 7.51
C TYR A 192 9.70 4.86 6.56
N ALA A 193 10.10 6.13 6.49
CA ALA A 193 11.28 6.53 5.73
C ALA A 193 12.56 5.90 6.29
N GLN A 194 12.62 5.64 7.61
CA GLN A 194 13.75 5.00 8.25
C GLN A 194 13.77 3.48 8.09
N ARG A 195 12.62 2.80 8.02
CA ARG A 195 12.50 1.33 8.07
C ARG A 195 12.15 0.64 6.76
N LEU A 196 11.41 1.30 5.88
CA LEU A 196 10.90 0.70 4.65
C LEU A 196 12.03 0.28 3.67
N PRO A 197 13.11 1.06 3.48
CA PRO A 197 14.23 0.63 2.62
C PRO A 197 14.88 -0.68 3.09
N GLN A 198 15.03 -0.88 4.40
CA GLN A 198 15.64 -2.07 4.99
C GLN A 198 14.68 -3.27 4.90
N ALA A 199 13.40 -3.06 5.25
CA ALA A 199 12.38 -4.09 5.08
C ALA A 199 12.25 -4.55 3.62
N PHE A 200 12.41 -3.63 2.66
CA PHE A 200 12.45 -3.97 1.24
C PHE A 200 13.74 -4.72 0.88
N ALA A 201 14.91 -4.26 1.33
CA ALA A 201 16.20 -4.90 1.04
C ALA A 201 16.30 -6.34 1.55
N GLU A 202 15.77 -6.62 2.74
CA GLU A 202 15.71 -7.97 3.31
C GLU A 202 14.94 -8.93 2.40
N VAL A 203 13.70 -8.55 2.07
CA VAL A 203 12.82 -9.32 1.17
C VAL A 203 13.42 -9.43 -0.24
N ALA A 204 13.99 -8.34 -0.75
CA ALA A 204 14.60 -8.26 -2.07
C ALA A 204 15.76 -9.24 -2.20
N SER A 205 16.61 -9.35 -1.17
CA SER A 205 17.76 -10.26 -1.17
C SER A 205 17.33 -11.72 -1.30
N GLU A 206 16.25 -12.11 -0.62
CA GLU A 206 15.67 -13.45 -0.77
C GLU A 206 15.12 -13.70 -2.19
N GLU A 207 14.42 -12.72 -2.76
CA GLU A 207 13.84 -12.84 -4.10
C GLU A 207 14.90 -12.87 -5.21
N VAL A 208 15.97 -12.10 -5.07
CA VAL A 208 17.15 -12.17 -5.96
C VAL A 208 17.79 -13.55 -5.91
N LEU A 209 18.00 -14.09 -4.70
CA LEU A 209 18.57 -15.43 -4.54
C LEU A 209 17.68 -16.51 -5.18
N LYS A 210 16.36 -16.46 -4.95
CA LYS A 210 15.39 -17.39 -5.56
C LYS A 210 15.42 -17.31 -7.09
N ALA A 211 15.45 -16.10 -7.65
CA ALA A 211 15.50 -15.90 -9.10
C ALA A 211 16.77 -16.52 -9.70
N LEU A 212 17.93 -16.26 -9.10
CA LEU A 212 19.20 -16.83 -9.54
C LEU A 212 19.24 -18.36 -9.43
N LEU A 213 18.71 -18.92 -8.34
CA LEU A 213 18.67 -20.37 -8.14
C LEU A 213 17.71 -21.09 -9.09
N PHE A 214 16.58 -20.48 -9.43
CA PHE A 214 15.55 -21.12 -10.25
C PHE A 214 15.80 -20.98 -11.74
N TYR A 215 16.24 -19.79 -12.20
CA TYR A 215 16.41 -19.49 -13.62
C TYR A 215 17.89 -19.49 -14.06
N GLY A 216 18.83 -19.21 -13.16
CA GLY A 216 20.24 -18.98 -13.50
C GLY A 216 20.57 -17.49 -13.71
N SER A 217 21.85 -17.14 -13.70
CA SER A 217 22.30 -15.73 -13.77
C SER A 217 22.13 -15.08 -15.14
N ASP A 218 22.18 -15.89 -16.20
CA ASP A 218 22.14 -15.41 -17.59
C ASP A 218 20.73 -15.49 -18.19
N ASP A 219 19.74 -15.94 -17.41
CA ASP A 219 18.36 -16.06 -17.86
C ASP A 219 17.68 -14.68 -17.93
N PRO A 220 17.01 -14.33 -19.04
CA PRO A 220 16.36 -13.03 -19.21
C PRO A 220 15.33 -12.70 -18.12
N VAL A 221 14.60 -13.69 -17.61
CA VAL A 221 13.58 -13.50 -16.56
C VAL A 221 14.26 -13.15 -15.22
N ALA A 222 15.37 -13.81 -14.89
CA ALA A 222 16.15 -13.46 -13.70
C ALA A 222 16.70 -12.04 -13.81
N ILE A 223 17.28 -11.69 -14.96
CA ILE A 223 17.86 -10.36 -15.21
C ILE A 223 16.78 -9.27 -15.05
N GLU A 224 15.63 -9.42 -15.70
CA GLU A 224 14.52 -8.46 -15.64
C GLU A 224 14.02 -8.27 -14.20
N ARG A 225 13.80 -9.37 -13.46
CA ARG A 225 13.36 -9.28 -12.05
C ARG A 225 14.36 -8.56 -11.17
N ILE A 226 15.64 -8.86 -11.32
CA ILE A 226 16.71 -8.22 -10.55
C ILE A 226 16.77 -6.72 -10.89
N GLN A 227 16.59 -6.34 -12.15
CA GLN A 227 16.52 -4.93 -12.56
C GLN A 227 15.34 -4.21 -11.92
N VAL A 228 14.13 -4.80 -11.96
CA VAL A 228 12.92 -4.26 -11.30
C VAL A 228 13.15 -4.06 -9.80
N ILE A 229 13.70 -5.08 -9.11
CA ILE A 229 13.99 -5.00 -7.67
C ILE A 229 14.98 -3.87 -7.37
N ARG A 230 16.07 -3.77 -8.15
CA ARG A 230 17.08 -2.72 -7.97
C ARG A 230 16.53 -1.32 -8.21
N ALA A 231 15.68 -1.16 -9.23
CA ALA A 231 15.02 0.12 -9.51
C ALA A 231 14.13 0.56 -8.34
N ILE A 232 13.33 -0.36 -7.78
CA ILE A 232 12.52 -0.07 -6.59
C ILE A 232 13.40 0.28 -5.39
N GLN A 233 14.46 -0.49 -5.11
CA GLN A 233 15.37 -0.21 -4.00
C GLN A 233 15.97 1.19 -4.12
N ALA A 234 16.56 1.52 -5.28
CA ALA A 234 17.23 2.81 -5.49
C ALA A 234 16.26 4.00 -5.39
N GLY A 235 15.08 3.88 -6.00
CA GLY A 235 14.06 4.93 -5.94
C GLY A 235 13.52 5.12 -4.52
N LEU A 236 13.27 4.02 -3.81
CA LEU A 236 12.81 4.04 -2.43
C LEU A 236 13.86 4.65 -1.50
N GLU A 237 15.13 4.27 -1.62
CA GLU A 237 16.23 4.85 -0.84
C GLU A 237 16.34 6.36 -1.05
N ALA A 238 16.34 6.81 -2.31
CA ALA A 238 16.40 8.23 -2.64
C ALA A 238 15.20 9.00 -2.05
N LYS A 239 13.99 8.46 -2.17
CA LYS A 239 12.79 9.13 -1.63
C LYS A 239 12.77 9.14 -0.11
N CYS A 240 13.21 8.05 0.53
CA CYS A 240 13.31 7.98 1.98
C CYS A 240 14.42 8.88 2.53
N GLU A 241 15.52 9.08 1.81
CA GLU A 241 16.54 10.08 2.16
C GLU A 241 15.97 11.51 2.09
N GLU A 242 15.26 11.86 1.02
CA GLU A 242 14.56 13.15 0.89
C GLU A 242 13.57 13.38 2.04
N VAL A 243 12.77 12.37 2.40
CA VAL A 243 11.79 12.49 3.50
C VAL A 243 12.48 12.61 4.86
N ARG A 244 13.55 11.87 5.11
CA ARG A 244 14.32 11.99 6.36
C ARG A 244 14.93 13.39 6.51
N SER A 245 15.41 13.99 5.43
CA SER A 245 15.98 15.35 5.46
C SER A 245 14.97 16.43 5.84
N TRP A 246 13.66 16.15 5.78
CA TRP A 246 12.64 17.08 6.29
C TRP A 246 12.72 17.29 7.80
N PHE A 247 13.40 16.39 8.52
CA PHE A 247 13.45 16.34 9.98
C PHE A 247 14.84 16.62 10.56
N ASP A 248 15.87 16.77 9.72
CA ASP A 248 17.25 17.01 10.14
C ASP A 248 17.53 18.48 10.52
N VAL A 249 16.51 19.35 10.49
CA VAL A 249 16.63 20.82 10.71
C VAL A 249 15.93 21.27 12.01
N GLU A 250 15.81 20.39 13.00
CA GLU A 250 15.39 20.77 14.37
C GLU A 250 16.57 21.04 15.30
#